data_AF-A0A0M3IPL5-F1
#
_entry.id   AF-A0A0M3IPL5-F1
#
_cell.length_a   1.000
_cell.length_b   1.000
_cell.length_c   1.000
_cell.angle_alpha   90.00
_cell.angle_beta   90.00
_cell.angle_gamma   90.00
#
_symmetry.space_group_name_H-M   'P 1'
#
loop_
_entity.id
_entity.type
_entity.pdbx_description
1 polymer ?
#
loop_
_entity_poly.entity_id
_entity_poly.type
_entity_poly.pdbx_seq_one_letter_code
_entity_poly.pdbx_strand_id
1 'polypeptide(L)'
;MWLSLASSALCITVMFIISWISALIIFAFFFLVFVYMNHRHVGKINVLFFSEVNWGSSIQANTYRIALTSLLKLSNIEEHVKNYRPQILLMTGNPAARSTLLDFAYSITKDNSLLIAAHVVPYAPCERLFAVVRRLDVQITTWLLANKIKAFYLPFANENVRSGAQHLLQIAGLGKLRPNILMLGFKSNWNRRGVDGLQATLDYVGIIKDAFENNFGVGILRNGNEGFDLSEKLLELNVCDITALKHHNSESANGSLKGRDNASFLDKEHINDETSFSDSIDSRRLNREDTDFVDVDSGYHVDLVKTNTVYRRTTKFFADSVVFNSEKSRSDEDLKSSLSKKRGFKTSILTEKQKKLAIQMNRFHRKVKNGVIDVWWLYDDGGVTLLIPHLLRLPKAYLEGAKLRVFTQASSEACTKADERNMAAMLSKFRIEYADVRIIPDISRPPSQATLDLFLKIRDFEEIIEPMRARENDSRLGLITDFDLSSQKCRTFRQLRTKELLQQHSSNADLIVITLPVPRLEINSCLYMAWLDSMTRGLPPVLMVRGNQTSVLTFYS
;
A
#
# COMPACT_ATOMS: atom_id res chain seq x y z
N MET A 1 11.49 46.23 0.95
CA MET A 1 12.46 45.40 1.69
C MET A 1 13.81 46.11 1.90
N TRP A 2 14.37 46.78 0.88
CA TRP A 2 15.65 47.49 1.00
C TRP A 2 15.66 48.61 2.05
N LEU A 3 14.58 49.39 2.16
CA LEU A 3 14.48 50.43 3.19
C LEU A 3 14.53 49.86 4.62
N SER A 4 13.80 48.77 4.89
CA SER A 4 13.81 48.09 6.19
C SER A 4 15.18 47.47 6.51
N LEU A 5 15.87 46.94 5.51
CA LEU A 5 17.22 46.41 5.66
C LEU A 5 18.22 47.52 6.00
N ALA A 6 18.16 48.65 5.29
CA ALA A 6 18.99 49.82 5.55
C ALA A 6 18.72 50.42 6.94
N SER A 7 17.44 50.53 7.34
CA SER A 7 17.06 51.01 8.67
C SER A 7 17.52 50.07 9.79
N SER A 8 17.43 48.75 9.59
CA SER A 8 17.96 47.75 10.53
C SER A 8 19.48 47.88 10.67
N ALA A 9 20.21 47.99 9.56
CA ALA A 9 21.66 48.16 9.56
C ALA A 9 22.09 49.46 10.26
N LEU A 10 21.38 50.57 10.01
CA LEU A 10 21.62 51.85 10.68
C LEU A 10 21.36 51.75 12.20
N CYS A 11 20.27 51.10 12.61
CA CYS A 11 19.93 50.90 14.02
C CYS A 11 21.01 50.07 14.75
N ILE A 12 21.47 48.98 14.14
CA ILE A 12 22.56 48.15 14.68
C ILE A 12 23.85 48.98 14.79
N THR A 13 24.17 49.77 13.77
CA THR A 13 25.39 50.61 13.75
C THR A 13 25.36 51.63 14.90
N VAL A 14 24.25 52.34 15.09
CA VAL A 14 24.08 53.31 16.18
C VAL A 14 24.15 52.63 17.56
N MET A 15 23.57 51.43 17.70
CA MET A 15 23.62 50.65 18.94
C MET A 15 25.07 50.30 19.36
N PHE A 16 25.93 49.94 18.40
CA PHE A 16 27.36 49.70 18.65
C PHE A 16 28.17 50.98 18.91
N ILE A 17 27.79 52.10 18.31
CA ILE A 17 28.41 53.42 18.55
C ILE A 17 28.14 53.91 19.99
N ILE A 18 26.92 53.69 20.52
CA ILE A 18 26.54 54.15 21.87
C ILE A 18 27.25 53.33 22.96
N SER A 19 27.16 52.00 22.92
CA SER A 19 27.84 51.11 23.89
C SER A 19 27.97 49.70 23.33
N TRP A 20 29.18 49.35 22.91
CA TRP A 20 29.45 48.04 22.30
C TRP A 20 29.29 46.86 23.29
N ILE A 21 29.58 47.06 24.58
CA ILE A 21 29.44 46.00 25.61
C ILE A 21 27.96 45.72 25.89
N SER A 22 27.15 46.77 26.10
CA SER A 22 25.71 46.63 26.32
C SER A 22 25.02 46.03 25.09
N ALA A 23 25.47 46.41 23.89
CA ALA A 23 24.96 45.86 22.64
C ALA A 23 25.17 44.35 22.53
N LEU A 24 26.39 43.87 22.83
CA LEU A 24 26.70 42.44 22.82
C LEU A 24 25.86 41.63 23.83
N ILE A 25 25.61 42.17 25.02
CA ILE A 25 24.76 41.52 26.04
C ILE A 25 23.32 41.37 25.53
N ILE A 26 22.77 42.43 24.93
CA ILE A 26 21.40 42.41 24.38
C ILE A 26 21.29 41.40 23.22
N PHE A 27 22.28 41.39 22.31
CA PHE A 27 22.33 40.40 21.23
C PHE A 27 22.45 38.97 21.78
N ALA A 28 23.29 38.74 22.79
CA ALA A 28 23.42 37.43 23.43
C ALA A 28 22.11 36.99 24.11
N PHE A 29 21.41 37.91 24.78
CA PHE A 29 20.12 37.64 25.40
C PHE A 29 19.07 37.26 24.34
N PHE A 30 18.90 38.05 23.28
CA PHE A 30 17.94 37.73 22.21
C PHE A 30 18.32 36.48 21.44
N PHE A 31 19.62 36.23 21.23
CA PHE A 31 20.10 34.99 20.63
C PHE A 31 19.77 33.80 21.53
N LEU A 32 19.95 33.90 22.85
CA LEU A 32 19.62 32.85 23.81
C LEU A 32 18.10 32.62 23.85
N VAL A 33 17.28 33.67 23.85
CA VAL A 33 15.81 33.55 23.75
C VAL A 33 15.40 32.92 22.41
N PHE A 34 16.03 33.30 21.31
CA PHE A 34 15.79 32.72 19.98
C PHE A 34 16.17 31.24 19.93
N VAL A 35 17.35 30.90 20.45
CA VAL A 35 17.82 29.52 20.60
C VAL A 35 16.93 28.75 21.56
N TYR A 36 16.46 29.34 22.66
CA TYR A 36 15.54 28.72 23.62
C TYR A 36 14.17 28.43 22.97
N MET A 37 13.61 29.41 22.25
CA MET A 37 12.38 29.22 21.47
C MET A 37 12.57 28.14 20.40
N ASN A 38 13.68 28.16 19.66
CA ASN A 38 13.97 27.17 18.63
C ASN A 38 14.29 25.77 19.20
N HIS A 39 14.92 25.67 20.37
CA HIS A 39 15.19 24.38 21.03
C HIS A 39 13.93 23.78 21.64
N ARG A 40 13.00 24.59 22.16
CA ARG A 40 11.64 24.11 22.48
C ARG A 40 10.87 23.69 21.22
N HIS A 41 11.18 24.30 20.08
CA HIS A 41 10.59 23.99 18.78
C HIS A 41 11.18 22.72 18.11
N VAL A 42 12.44 22.35 18.40
CA VAL A 42 13.16 21.24 17.73
C VAL A 42 13.48 20.06 18.65
N GLY A 43 13.52 20.25 19.97
CA GLY A 43 13.85 19.21 20.95
C GLY A 43 12.68 18.31 21.32
N LYS A 44 12.53 17.17 20.63
CA LYS A 44 11.99 15.86 21.13
C LYS A 44 10.75 15.85 22.07
N ILE A 45 9.89 16.85 22.03
CA ILE A 45 8.55 16.88 22.68
C ILE A 45 7.44 17.09 21.62
N ASN A 46 7.77 16.91 20.35
CA ASN A 46 6.87 17.09 19.20
C ASN A 46 5.77 16.02 19.03
N VAL A 47 5.40 15.28 20.07
CA VAL A 47 4.26 14.33 19.97
C VAL A 47 3.33 14.35 21.19
N LEU A 48 3.77 14.77 22.38
CA LEU A 48 2.93 14.58 23.58
C LEU A 48 2.43 15.85 24.28
N PHE A 49 2.99 17.03 24.00
CA PHE A 49 2.56 18.29 24.63
C PHE A 49 1.92 19.30 23.65
N PHE A 50 1.87 18.98 22.35
CA PHE A 50 1.21 19.84 21.36
C PHE A 50 -0.26 19.48 21.14
N SER A 51 -0.78 18.45 21.80
CA SER A 51 -2.21 18.26 21.94
C SER A 51 -2.70 19.20 23.04
N GLU A 52 -3.67 20.05 22.69
CA GLU A 52 -4.54 20.80 23.61
C GLU A 52 -4.04 22.16 24.15
N VAL A 53 -3.66 23.09 23.26
CA VAL A 53 -3.90 24.52 23.53
C VAL A 53 -4.45 25.21 22.28
N ASN A 54 -5.79 25.26 22.19
CA ASN A 54 -6.60 25.68 21.05
C ASN A 54 -6.82 27.21 20.94
N TRP A 55 -5.80 28.05 21.16
CA TRP A 55 -5.92 29.51 20.99
C TRP A 55 -5.74 30.01 19.55
N GLY A 56 -5.92 29.13 18.55
CA GLY A 56 -5.68 29.48 17.14
C GLY A 56 -4.22 29.86 16.91
N SER A 57 -3.33 28.87 16.78
CA SER A 57 -1.90 29.18 16.63
C SER A 57 -1.68 29.98 15.33
N SER A 58 -1.10 31.18 15.42
CA SER A 58 -0.76 31.98 14.24
C SER A 58 0.15 31.24 13.26
N ILE A 59 0.86 30.21 13.75
CA ILE A 59 1.71 29.30 12.98
C ILE A 59 0.88 28.39 12.06
N GLN A 60 -0.22 27.81 12.54
CA GLN A 60 -1.13 27.01 11.70
C GLN A 60 -1.72 27.87 10.57
N ALA A 61 -2.16 29.08 10.90
CA ALA A 61 -2.72 30.02 9.91
C ALA A 61 -1.68 30.39 8.84
N ASN A 62 -0.43 30.67 9.23
CA ASN A 62 0.62 30.98 8.27
C ASN A 62 1.01 29.75 7.43
N THR A 63 1.05 28.56 8.02
CA THR A 63 1.34 27.30 7.30
C THR A 63 0.29 27.02 6.23
N TYR A 64 -1.00 27.19 6.56
CA TYR A 64 -2.09 27.08 5.59
C TYR A 64 -1.93 28.07 4.43
N ARG A 65 -1.64 29.35 4.75
CA ARG A 65 -1.42 30.40 3.73
C ARG A 65 -0.24 30.07 2.80
N ILE A 66 0.87 29.57 3.36
CA ILE A 66 2.04 29.14 2.57
C ILE A 66 1.67 27.97 1.65
N ALA A 67 0.96 26.96 2.18
CA ALA A 67 0.53 25.81 1.39
C ALA A 67 -0.40 26.23 0.24
N LEU A 68 -1.42 27.05 0.52
CA LEU A 68 -2.34 27.57 -0.49
C LEU A 68 -1.63 28.39 -1.57
N THR A 69 -0.77 29.32 -1.17
CA THR A 69 -0.01 30.15 -2.12
C THR A 69 0.91 29.29 -2.99
N SER A 70 1.52 28.26 -2.42
CA SER A 70 2.40 27.34 -3.15
C SER A 70 1.62 26.47 -4.15
N LEU A 71 0.43 26.01 -3.76
CA LEU A 71 -0.48 25.27 -4.64
C LEU A 71 -0.97 26.10 -5.83
N LEU A 72 -1.36 27.36 -5.58
CA LEU A 72 -1.78 28.28 -6.64
C LEU A 72 -0.63 28.59 -7.61
N LYS A 73 0.58 28.79 -7.08
CA LYS A 73 1.79 28.92 -7.92
C LYS A 73 2.03 27.68 -8.76
N LEU A 74 1.90 26.49 -8.17
CA LEU A 74 2.06 25.23 -8.87
C LEU A 74 1.06 25.09 -10.01
N SER A 75 -0.20 25.51 -9.81
CA SER A 75 -1.25 25.47 -10.83
C SER A 75 -0.87 26.21 -12.12
N ASN A 76 -0.11 27.31 -12.01
CA ASN A 76 0.27 28.13 -13.15
C ASN A 76 1.52 27.62 -13.92
N ILE A 77 2.30 26.71 -13.35
CA ILE A 77 3.54 26.20 -13.97
C ILE A 77 3.21 25.10 -14.97
N GLU A 78 3.61 25.22 -16.22
CA GLU A 78 3.37 24.18 -17.24
C GLU A 78 4.02 22.83 -16.87
N GLU A 79 3.30 21.75 -17.16
CA GLU A 79 3.80 20.40 -16.90
C GLU A 79 4.77 20.00 -18.00
N HIS A 80 6.03 19.79 -17.61
CA HIS A 80 7.01 19.19 -18.50
C HIS A 80 7.19 17.73 -18.14
N VAL A 81 7.20 16.90 -19.17
CA VAL A 81 7.58 15.47 -19.17
C VAL A 81 8.85 15.16 -18.34
N LYS A 82 9.85 16.06 -18.34
CA LYS A 82 11.10 15.92 -17.56
C LYS A 82 10.88 16.01 -16.04
N ASN A 83 9.79 16.62 -15.62
CA ASN A 83 9.42 16.82 -14.22
C ASN A 83 8.32 15.85 -13.79
N TYR A 84 8.07 14.79 -14.55
CA TYR A 84 7.08 13.78 -14.19
C TYR A 84 7.40 13.20 -12.80
N ARG A 85 6.38 13.16 -11.95
CA ARG A 85 6.44 12.53 -10.63
C ARG A 85 5.34 11.49 -10.54
N PRO A 86 5.62 10.25 -10.08
CA PRO A 86 4.57 9.28 -9.84
C PRO A 86 3.78 9.71 -8.60
N GLN A 87 2.56 10.20 -8.82
CA GLN A 87 1.60 10.56 -7.79
C GLN A 87 0.60 9.42 -7.66
N ILE A 88 0.65 8.68 -6.54
CA ILE A 88 -0.05 7.41 -6.41
C ILE A 88 -1.35 7.59 -5.62
N LEU A 89 -2.47 7.19 -6.24
CA LEU A 89 -3.71 6.87 -5.56
C LEU A 89 -3.71 5.38 -5.20
N LEU A 90 -3.51 5.07 -3.92
CA LEU A 90 -3.40 3.71 -3.42
C LEU A 90 -4.74 3.22 -2.89
N MET A 91 -5.35 2.23 -3.53
CA MET A 91 -6.55 1.56 -3.02
C MET A 91 -6.19 0.53 -1.96
N THR A 92 -5.83 1.03 -0.77
CA THR A 92 -5.38 0.18 0.34
C THR A 92 -6.55 -0.33 1.18
N GLY A 93 -7.71 0.33 1.18
CA GLY A 93 -8.75 0.07 2.17
C GLY A 93 -8.26 0.52 3.55
N ASN A 94 -8.36 -0.32 4.58
CA ASN A 94 -7.74 -0.02 5.87
C ASN A 94 -6.19 -0.10 5.75
N PRO A 95 -5.43 1.01 5.89
CA PRO A 95 -3.98 1.00 5.71
C PRO A 95 -3.24 0.20 6.79
N ALA A 96 -3.80 0.08 8.00
CA ALA A 96 -3.19 -0.70 9.07
C ALA A 96 -3.25 -2.22 8.77
N ALA A 97 -4.35 -2.67 8.16
CA ALA A 97 -4.54 -4.06 7.76
C ALA A 97 -3.69 -4.47 6.55
N ARG A 98 -3.42 -3.53 5.63
CA ARG A 98 -2.63 -3.76 4.41
C ARG A 98 -1.34 -2.94 4.39
N SER A 99 -0.63 -2.95 5.52
CA SER A 99 0.61 -2.19 5.72
C SER A 99 1.69 -2.49 4.69
N THR A 100 1.80 -3.72 4.21
CA THR A 100 2.76 -4.12 3.17
C THR A 100 2.57 -3.39 1.85
N LEU A 101 1.30 -3.20 1.43
CA LEU A 101 0.97 -2.48 0.20
C LEU A 101 1.30 -0.99 0.34
N LEU A 102 1.01 -0.42 1.50
CA LEU A 102 1.35 0.97 1.82
C LEU A 102 2.87 1.20 1.86
N ASP A 103 3.62 0.32 2.51
CA ASP A 103 5.09 0.41 2.60
C ASP A 103 5.76 0.31 1.21
N PHE A 104 5.22 -0.53 0.33
CA PHE A 104 5.67 -0.62 -1.06
C PHE A 104 5.40 0.67 -1.85
N ALA A 105 4.17 1.20 -1.79
CA ALA A 105 3.82 2.44 -2.48
C ALA A 105 4.64 3.64 -1.94
N TYR A 106 4.83 3.70 -0.62
CA TYR A 106 5.68 4.69 0.03
C TYR A 106 7.15 4.58 -0.40
N SER A 107 7.65 3.36 -0.69
CA SER A 107 9.00 3.19 -1.24
C SER A 107 9.17 3.80 -2.64
N ILE A 108 8.10 3.92 -3.41
CA ILE A 108 8.10 4.55 -4.75
C ILE A 108 8.02 6.07 -4.64
N THR A 109 7.04 6.60 -3.90
CA THR A 109 6.80 8.05 -3.78
C THR A 109 7.79 8.74 -2.84
N LYS A 110 8.22 8.02 -1.80
CA LYS A 110 9.12 8.48 -0.74
C LYS A 110 8.60 9.77 -0.12
N ASP A 111 9.49 10.74 0.00
CA ASP A 111 9.19 12.09 0.49
C ASP A 111 8.99 13.11 -0.65
N ASN A 112 9.01 12.66 -1.92
CA ASN A 112 9.17 13.53 -3.08
C ASN A 112 7.92 13.62 -3.96
N SER A 113 6.94 12.75 -3.75
CA SER A 113 5.72 12.66 -4.54
C SER A 113 4.50 12.44 -3.65
N LEU A 114 3.33 12.78 -4.20
CA LEU A 114 2.04 12.60 -3.54
C LEU A 114 1.69 11.11 -3.42
N LEU A 115 1.29 10.70 -2.22
CA LEU A 115 0.71 9.39 -1.94
C LEU A 115 -0.62 9.59 -1.20
N ILE A 116 -1.71 9.10 -1.79
CA ILE A 116 -3.04 9.12 -1.19
C ILE A 116 -3.46 7.67 -0.89
N ALA A 117 -3.64 7.34 0.39
CA ALA A 117 -4.19 6.08 0.86
C ALA A 117 -5.72 6.15 0.87
N ALA A 118 -6.35 5.66 -0.18
CA ALA A 118 -7.79 5.65 -0.33
C ALA A 118 -8.44 4.44 0.37
N HIS A 119 -9.55 4.71 1.06
CA HIS A 119 -10.36 3.70 1.72
C HIS A 119 -11.83 3.88 1.36
N VAL A 120 -12.32 3.04 0.46
CA VAL A 120 -13.76 2.97 0.17
C VAL A 120 -14.44 2.07 1.20
N VAL A 121 -15.37 2.65 1.95
CA VAL A 121 -16.19 1.98 2.95
C VAL A 121 -17.52 1.58 2.28
N PRO A 122 -17.78 0.28 2.04
CA PRO A 122 -18.88 -0.24 1.21
C PRO A 122 -20.22 -0.21 1.96
N TYR A 123 -20.70 1.00 2.27
CA TYR A 123 -21.98 1.23 2.92
C TYR A 123 -22.64 2.48 2.33
N ALA A 124 -23.97 2.44 2.24
CA ALA A 124 -24.77 3.59 1.81
C ALA A 124 -24.45 4.81 2.69
N PRO A 125 -24.19 5.99 2.09
CA PRO A 125 -23.93 7.21 2.84
C PRO A 125 -25.08 7.54 3.79
N CYS A 126 -24.81 7.51 5.09
CA CYS A 126 -25.77 7.90 6.14
C CYS A 126 -25.06 8.74 7.22
N GLU A 127 -25.82 9.50 8.00
CA GLU A 127 -25.27 10.40 9.03
C GLU A 127 -24.34 9.66 10.01
N ARG A 128 -24.77 8.49 10.48
CA ARG A 128 -23.98 7.63 11.38
C ARG A 128 -22.68 7.19 10.73
N LEU A 129 -22.71 6.85 9.44
CA LEU A 129 -21.53 6.43 8.70
C LEU A 129 -20.54 7.58 8.52
N PHE A 130 -21.00 8.80 8.25
CA PHE A 130 -20.13 9.97 8.17
C PHE A 130 -19.41 10.25 9.49
N ALA A 131 -20.09 10.05 10.63
CA ALA A 131 -19.45 10.16 11.94
C ALA A 131 -18.34 9.10 12.12
N VAL A 132 -18.56 7.86 11.67
CA VAL A 132 -17.55 6.79 11.69
C VAL A 132 -16.39 7.12 10.75
N VAL A 133 -16.66 7.56 9.53
CA VAL A 133 -15.65 7.95 8.53
C VAL A 133 -14.76 9.07 9.05
N ARG A 134 -15.34 10.09 9.71
CA ARG A 134 -14.57 11.17 10.34
C ARG A 134 -13.67 10.67 11.48
N ARG A 135 -14.14 9.72 12.29
CA ARG A 135 -13.31 9.10 13.34
C ARG A 135 -12.16 8.29 12.73
N LEU A 136 -12.44 7.51 11.69
CA LEU A 136 -11.42 6.76 10.96
C LEU A 136 -10.35 7.69 10.36
N ASP A 137 -10.77 8.86 9.84
CA ASP A 137 -9.85 9.85 9.28
C ASP A 137 -8.79 10.31 10.29
N VAL A 138 -9.24 10.73 11.48
CA VAL A 138 -8.35 11.18 12.56
C VAL A 138 -7.46 10.03 13.04
N GLN A 139 -8.03 8.84 13.26
CA GLN A 139 -7.31 7.68 13.78
C GLN A 139 -6.21 7.21 12.83
N ILE A 140 -6.54 7.00 11.57
CA ILE A 140 -5.59 6.49 10.58
C ILE A 140 -4.54 7.55 10.23
N THR A 141 -4.92 8.83 10.17
CA THR A 141 -3.94 9.91 9.98
C THR A 141 -2.93 9.94 11.12
N THR A 142 -3.39 9.81 12.37
CA THR A 142 -2.51 9.70 13.55
C THR A 142 -1.60 8.47 13.45
N TRP A 143 -2.13 7.33 13.01
CA TRP A 143 -1.36 6.11 12.79
C TRP A 143 -0.28 6.27 11.71
N LEU A 144 -0.58 6.96 10.60
CA LEU A 144 0.39 7.24 9.54
C LEU A 144 1.54 8.12 10.06
N LEU A 145 1.21 9.15 10.83
CA LEU A 145 2.18 10.03 11.47
C LEU A 145 3.07 9.27 12.48
N ALA A 146 2.48 8.43 13.32
CA ALA A 146 3.21 7.59 14.29
C ALA A 146 4.20 6.64 13.60
N ASN A 147 3.84 6.11 12.43
CA ASN A 147 4.71 5.24 11.62
C ASN A 147 5.64 6.01 10.67
N LYS A 148 5.66 7.35 10.71
CA LYS A 148 6.48 8.22 9.86
C LYS A 148 6.24 8.03 8.35
N ILE A 149 5.01 7.65 7.97
CA ILE A 149 4.61 7.48 6.57
C ILE A 149 3.99 8.78 6.09
N LYS A 150 4.60 9.42 5.08
CA LYS A 150 4.05 10.64 4.47
C LYS A 150 3.03 10.28 3.40
N ALA A 151 1.80 10.03 3.84
CA ALA A 151 0.66 9.79 2.98
C ALA A 151 -0.56 10.54 3.49
N PHE A 152 -1.44 10.97 2.59
CA PHE A 152 -2.76 11.47 2.96
C PHE A 152 -3.74 10.31 3.00
N TYR A 153 -4.52 10.20 4.06
CA TYR A 153 -5.62 9.24 4.12
C TYR A 153 -6.88 9.86 3.54
N LEU A 154 -7.62 9.10 2.74
CA LEU A 154 -8.85 9.55 2.10
C LEU A 154 -9.95 8.48 2.28
N PRO A 155 -10.75 8.57 3.34
CA PRO A 155 -11.89 7.69 3.53
C PRO A 155 -13.11 8.17 2.73
N PHE A 156 -13.78 7.25 2.05
CA PHE A 156 -14.91 7.55 1.18
C PHE A 156 -16.03 6.53 1.41
N ALA A 157 -17.23 6.99 1.74
CA ALA A 157 -18.40 6.13 1.92
C ALA A 157 -19.16 5.99 0.59
N ASN A 158 -19.37 4.76 0.14
CA ASN A 158 -20.19 4.46 -1.04
C ASN A 158 -20.70 3.01 -0.94
N GLU A 159 -21.85 2.70 -1.52
CA GLU A 159 -22.40 1.34 -1.53
C GLU A 159 -21.46 0.34 -2.23
N ASN A 160 -20.91 0.72 -3.38
CA ASN A 160 -20.09 -0.13 -4.22
C ASN A 160 -18.64 0.34 -4.25
N VAL A 161 -17.69 -0.59 -4.14
CA VAL A 161 -16.26 -0.28 -4.20
C VAL A 161 -15.86 0.33 -5.54
N ARG A 162 -16.46 -0.17 -6.64
CA ARG A 162 -16.23 0.36 -7.99
C ARG A 162 -16.73 1.80 -8.13
N SER A 163 -17.98 2.07 -7.76
CA SER A 163 -18.54 3.43 -7.80
C SER A 163 -17.73 4.38 -6.92
N GLY A 164 -17.32 3.95 -5.72
CA GLY A 164 -16.45 4.73 -4.86
C GLY A 164 -15.10 5.04 -5.51
N ALA A 165 -14.48 4.07 -6.17
CA ALA A 165 -13.22 4.28 -6.89
C ALA A 165 -13.39 5.24 -8.08
N GLN A 166 -14.49 5.16 -8.83
CA GLN A 166 -14.79 6.09 -9.94
C GLN A 166 -14.85 7.54 -9.45
N HIS A 167 -15.55 7.79 -8.33
CA HIS A 167 -15.58 9.12 -7.71
C HIS A 167 -14.17 9.56 -7.33
N LEU A 168 -13.40 8.70 -6.66
CA LEU A 168 -12.03 9.00 -6.24
C LEU A 168 -11.09 9.32 -7.39
N LEU A 169 -11.19 8.61 -8.52
CA LEU A 169 -10.37 8.88 -9.71
C LEU A 169 -10.58 10.30 -10.25
N GLN A 170 -11.79 10.86 -10.10
CA GLN A 170 -12.14 12.18 -10.62
C GLN A 170 -11.91 13.31 -9.60
N ILE A 171 -12.13 13.05 -8.30
CA ILE A 171 -12.12 14.09 -7.25
C ILE A 171 -10.84 14.13 -6.42
N ALA A 172 -9.99 13.09 -6.44
CA ALA A 172 -8.83 13.03 -5.56
C ALA A 172 -7.78 14.08 -5.95
N GLY A 173 -7.28 14.82 -4.93
CA GLY A 173 -6.24 15.83 -5.08
C GLY A 173 -6.76 17.24 -5.34
N LEU A 174 -5.83 18.21 -5.45
CA LEU A 174 -6.15 19.63 -5.60
C LEU A 174 -5.21 20.31 -6.58
N GLY A 175 -5.77 20.99 -7.59
CA GLY A 175 -4.98 21.61 -8.67
C GLY A 175 -4.12 20.59 -9.41
N LYS A 176 -2.81 20.83 -9.45
CA LYS A 176 -1.80 19.92 -10.04
C LYS A 176 -1.25 18.86 -9.07
N LEU A 177 -1.63 18.92 -7.79
CA LEU A 177 -1.39 17.82 -6.84
C LEU A 177 -2.53 16.81 -6.95
N ARG A 178 -2.58 16.10 -8.08
CA ARG A 178 -3.56 15.05 -8.35
C ARG A 178 -2.84 13.74 -8.70
N PRO A 179 -3.34 12.60 -8.22
CA PRO A 179 -2.75 11.32 -8.54
C PRO A 179 -2.81 11.08 -10.06
N ASN A 180 -1.76 10.45 -10.60
CA ASN A 180 -1.66 10.06 -12.01
C ASN A 180 -1.47 8.54 -12.18
N ILE A 181 -1.24 7.80 -11.09
CA ILE A 181 -1.14 6.35 -11.07
C ILE A 181 -2.13 5.81 -10.03
N LEU A 182 -3.02 4.92 -10.46
CA LEU A 182 -3.83 4.09 -9.58
C LEU A 182 -3.03 2.83 -9.21
N MET A 183 -2.83 2.59 -7.92
CA MET A 183 -2.17 1.38 -7.43
C MET A 183 -3.13 0.50 -6.63
N LEU A 184 -3.19 -0.78 -6.99
CA LEU A 184 -4.05 -1.80 -6.41
C LEU A 184 -3.21 -2.97 -5.86
N GLY A 185 -3.70 -3.61 -4.80
CA GLY A 185 -3.23 -4.92 -4.38
C GLY A 185 -3.95 -6.03 -5.14
N PHE A 186 -3.21 -7.02 -5.62
CA PHE A 186 -3.76 -8.16 -6.36
C PHE A 186 -4.75 -8.97 -5.52
N LYS A 187 -5.95 -9.19 -6.07
CA LYS A 187 -7.01 -9.98 -5.41
C LYS A 187 -6.70 -11.48 -5.50
N SER A 188 -6.01 -12.01 -4.48
CA SER A 188 -5.57 -13.41 -4.46
C SER A 188 -6.70 -14.43 -4.23
N ASN A 189 -7.85 -14.01 -3.71
CA ASN A 189 -8.99 -14.87 -3.37
C ASN A 189 -10.18 -14.70 -4.34
N TRP A 190 -9.91 -14.35 -5.60
CA TRP A 190 -10.94 -14.02 -6.57
C TRP A 190 -11.78 -15.24 -7.00
N ASN A 191 -11.17 -16.43 -7.09
CA ASN A 191 -11.85 -17.67 -7.48
C ASN A 191 -12.42 -18.49 -6.31
N ARG A 192 -11.98 -18.25 -5.07
CA ARG A 192 -12.36 -19.07 -3.88
C ARG A 192 -13.85 -19.05 -3.54
N ARG A 193 -14.54 -17.96 -3.86
CA ARG A 193 -15.99 -17.80 -3.57
C ARG A 193 -16.88 -18.21 -4.74
N GLY A 194 -16.29 -18.70 -5.84
CA GLY A 194 -17.02 -19.02 -7.07
C GLY A 194 -17.96 -17.89 -7.48
N VAL A 195 -19.19 -18.25 -7.83
CA VAL A 195 -20.19 -17.31 -8.35
C VAL A 195 -20.62 -16.24 -7.35
N ASP A 196 -20.59 -16.51 -6.04
CA ASP A 196 -20.90 -15.50 -5.00
C ASP A 196 -19.83 -14.39 -4.97
N GLY A 197 -18.62 -14.71 -5.43
CA GLY A 197 -17.52 -13.77 -5.58
C GLY A 197 -17.53 -13.00 -6.90
N LEU A 198 -18.43 -13.32 -7.84
CA LEU A 198 -18.42 -12.80 -9.20
C LEU A 198 -18.47 -11.27 -9.23
N GLN A 199 -19.43 -10.66 -8.53
CA GLN A 199 -19.59 -9.20 -8.51
C GLN A 199 -18.32 -8.49 -8.03
N ALA A 200 -17.65 -9.02 -6.99
CA ALA A 200 -16.41 -8.43 -6.49
C ALA A 200 -15.24 -8.52 -7.49
N THR A 201 -15.21 -9.56 -8.33
CA THR A 201 -14.23 -9.70 -9.40
C THR A 201 -14.55 -8.76 -10.57
N LEU A 202 -15.83 -8.65 -10.93
CA LEU A 202 -16.31 -7.68 -11.94
C LEU A 202 -16.00 -6.25 -11.51
N ASP A 203 -16.24 -5.91 -10.24
CA ASP A 203 -15.93 -4.60 -9.68
C ASP A 203 -14.43 -4.30 -9.72
N TYR A 204 -13.59 -5.26 -9.32
CA TYR A 204 -12.13 -5.10 -9.32
C TYR A 204 -11.57 -4.84 -10.72
N VAL A 205 -11.99 -5.62 -11.72
CA VAL A 205 -11.57 -5.41 -13.12
C VAL A 205 -12.23 -4.15 -13.70
N GLY A 206 -13.45 -3.84 -13.29
CA GLY A 206 -14.15 -2.61 -13.61
C GLY A 206 -13.34 -1.37 -13.19
N ILE A 207 -12.82 -1.35 -11.96
CA ILE A 207 -11.94 -0.27 -11.47
C ILE A 207 -10.70 -0.11 -12.37
N ILE A 208 -10.10 -1.21 -12.83
CA ILE A 208 -8.94 -1.17 -13.73
C ILE A 208 -9.33 -0.55 -15.08
N LYS A 209 -10.47 -0.97 -15.65
CA LYS A 209 -10.99 -0.42 -16.91
C LYS A 209 -11.28 1.09 -16.77
N ASP A 210 -12.01 1.47 -15.72
CA ASP A 210 -12.36 2.85 -15.41
C ASP A 210 -11.10 3.72 -15.22
N ALA A 211 -10.03 3.20 -14.63
CA ALA A 211 -8.76 3.91 -14.48
C ALA A 211 -8.08 4.20 -15.82
N PHE A 212 -8.05 3.22 -16.73
CA PHE A 212 -7.52 3.42 -18.08
C PHE A 212 -8.35 4.43 -18.87
N GLU A 213 -9.68 4.41 -18.74
CA GLU A 213 -10.58 5.38 -19.37
C GLU A 213 -10.34 6.82 -18.86
N ASN A 214 -9.97 6.98 -17.58
CA ASN A 214 -9.59 8.27 -17.00
C ASN A 214 -8.12 8.66 -17.25
N ASN A 215 -7.40 7.98 -18.15
CA ASN A 215 -5.98 8.22 -18.48
C ASN A 215 -5.02 8.09 -17.28
N PHE A 216 -5.34 7.26 -16.30
CA PHE A 216 -4.41 6.92 -15.21
C PHE A 216 -3.43 5.83 -15.65
N GLY A 217 -2.20 5.88 -15.15
CA GLY A 217 -1.36 4.70 -15.09
C GLY A 217 -1.94 3.70 -14.08
N VAL A 218 -1.82 2.40 -14.33
CA VAL A 218 -2.32 1.36 -13.41
C VAL A 218 -1.16 0.49 -12.95
N GLY A 219 -1.04 0.32 -11.64
CA GLY A 219 -0.10 -0.60 -10.99
C GLY A 219 -0.83 -1.63 -10.15
N ILE A 220 -0.58 -2.92 -10.36
CA ILE A 220 -1.13 -4.02 -9.56
C ILE A 220 0.02 -4.78 -8.94
N LEU A 221 0.15 -4.70 -7.62
CA LEU A 221 1.17 -5.42 -6.87
C LEU A 221 0.62 -6.76 -6.40
N ARG A 222 1.34 -7.85 -6.64
CA ARG A 222 1.11 -9.18 -6.06
C ARG A 222 2.27 -9.52 -5.12
N ASN A 223 1.97 -9.85 -3.86
CA ASN A 223 2.97 -10.21 -2.86
C ASN A 223 3.31 -11.72 -2.89
N GLY A 224 3.71 -12.22 -4.06
CA GLY A 224 3.97 -13.65 -4.29
C GLY A 224 2.73 -14.51 -4.02
N ASN A 225 2.88 -15.52 -3.17
CA ASN A 225 1.78 -16.42 -2.75
C ASN A 225 0.96 -15.88 -1.56
N GLU A 226 1.39 -14.77 -0.96
CA GLU A 226 0.72 -14.19 0.20
C GLU A 226 -0.22 -13.05 -0.22
N GLY A 227 -1.38 -12.95 0.44
CA GLY A 227 -2.27 -11.81 0.31
C GLY A 227 -1.76 -10.56 1.06
N PHE A 228 -2.36 -9.42 0.76
CA PHE A 228 -2.10 -8.16 1.48
C PHE A 228 -2.95 -7.99 2.73
N ASP A 229 -4.08 -8.69 2.82
CA ASP A 229 -5.00 -8.56 3.95
C ASP A 229 -4.50 -9.38 5.14
N LEU A 230 -4.13 -8.67 6.21
CA LEU A 230 -3.66 -9.27 7.45
C LEU A 230 -4.71 -9.21 8.56
N SER A 231 -5.93 -8.75 8.27
CA SER A 231 -6.99 -8.53 9.28
C SER A 231 -7.32 -9.81 10.06
N GLU A 232 -7.51 -10.93 9.36
CA GLU A 232 -7.81 -12.24 9.98
C GLU A 232 -6.67 -12.72 10.88
N LYS A 233 -5.41 -12.58 10.42
CA LYS A 233 -4.23 -12.96 11.21
C LYS A 233 -4.03 -12.08 12.45
N LEU A 234 -4.33 -10.78 12.33
CA LEU A 234 -4.25 -9.82 13.44
C LEU A 234 -5.31 -10.13 14.51
N LEU A 235 -6.51 -10.49 14.08
CA LEU A 235 -7.62 -10.96 14.90
C LEU A 235 -7.26 -12.22 15.68
N GLU A 236 -6.84 -13.27 14.97
CA GLU A 236 -6.51 -14.58 15.56
C GLU A 236 -5.38 -14.50 16.60
N LEU A 237 -4.44 -13.57 16.41
CA LEU A 237 -3.28 -13.38 17.28
C LEU A 237 -3.50 -12.35 18.38
N ASN A 238 -4.73 -11.82 18.55
CA ASN A 238 -5.10 -10.80 19.54
C ASN A 238 -4.09 -9.64 19.60
N VAL A 239 -3.68 -9.13 18.43
CA VAL A 239 -2.71 -8.02 18.38
C VAL A 239 -3.43 -6.73 18.72
N CYS A 240 -3.27 -6.27 19.96
CA CYS A 240 -3.85 -5.01 20.43
C CYS A 240 -3.11 -3.77 19.91
N ASP A 241 -1.79 -3.85 19.70
CA ASP A 241 -0.99 -2.71 19.20
C ASP A 241 -0.18 -3.09 17.95
N ILE A 242 -0.71 -2.67 16.80
CA ILE A 242 -0.11 -2.88 15.47
C ILE A 242 1.20 -2.08 15.34
N THR A 243 1.28 -0.91 15.98
CA THR A 243 2.47 -0.04 15.90
C THR A 243 3.63 -0.65 16.67
N ALA A 244 3.40 -1.11 17.90
CA ALA A 244 4.40 -1.81 18.68
C ALA A 244 4.88 -3.10 17.98
N LEU A 245 3.96 -3.87 17.39
CA LEU A 245 4.31 -5.08 16.63
C LEU A 245 5.22 -4.74 15.42
N LYS A 246 4.94 -3.63 14.73
CA LYS A 246 5.75 -3.18 13.59
C LYS A 246 7.16 -2.78 14.01
N HIS A 247 7.31 -2.11 15.16
CA HIS A 247 8.60 -1.59 15.65
C HIS A 247 9.47 -2.60 16.40
N HIS A 248 8.90 -3.64 17.03
CA HIS A 248 9.65 -4.61 17.86
C HIS A 248 10.83 -5.29 17.13
N ASN A 249 10.77 -5.44 15.81
CA ASN A 249 11.86 -6.04 15.03
C ASN A 249 12.88 -5.03 14.47
N SER A 250 12.60 -3.72 14.50
CA SER A 250 13.52 -2.69 14.02
C SER A 250 14.73 -2.57 14.95
N GLU A 251 14.52 -2.72 16.26
CA GLU A 251 15.58 -2.61 17.26
C GLU A 251 16.48 -3.85 17.31
N SER A 252 15.94 -5.07 17.17
CA SER A 252 16.75 -6.30 17.14
C SER A 252 17.62 -6.46 15.88
N ALA A 253 17.29 -5.81 14.76
CA ALA A 253 18.06 -5.93 13.52
C ALA A 253 19.36 -5.11 13.51
N ASN A 254 19.51 -4.14 14.42
CA ASN A 254 20.71 -3.31 14.54
C ASN A 254 21.73 -3.85 15.57
N GLY A 255 21.43 -4.96 16.24
CA GLY A 255 22.32 -5.63 17.20
C GLY A 255 22.99 -6.86 16.59
N SER A 256 24.02 -6.67 15.78
CA SER A 256 24.89 -7.77 15.35
C SER A 256 25.95 -8.08 16.40
N LEU A 257 26.05 -9.36 16.77
CA LEU A 257 27.23 -10.08 17.27
C LEU A 257 27.85 -9.61 18.60
N LYS A 258 27.37 -10.19 19.71
CA LYS A 258 28.25 -10.72 20.77
C LYS A 258 27.66 -12.04 21.26
N GLY A 259 28.40 -13.12 21.00
CA GLY A 259 28.01 -14.47 21.38
C GLY A 259 28.08 -14.73 22.88
N ARG A 260 27.37 -15.77 23.30
CA ARG A 260 27.94 -16.81 24.17
C ARG A 260 27.04 -18.03 24.20
N ASP A 261 27.71 -19.16 24.28
CA ASP A 261 27.22 -20.52 24.18
C ASP A 261 26.42 -20.95 25.42
N ASN A 262 25.49 -21.89 25.26
CA ASN A 262 25.63 -23.25 25.79
C ASN A 262 24.42 -24.14 25.46
N ALA A 263 24.77 -25.40 25.18
CA ALA A 263 23.95 -26.61 24.98
C ALA A 263 22.89 -26.82 26.09
N SER A 264 21.85 -27.66 25.98
CA SER A 264 21.74 -28.99 25.39
C SER A 264 20.32 -29.57 25.61
N PHE A 265 20.03 -30.70 24.95
CA PHE A 265 19.23 -31.84 25.45
C PHE A 265 17.75 -32.02 25.02
N LEU A 266 17.59 -32.86 23.99
CA LEU A 266 16.75 -34.07 23.85
C LEU A 266 15.23 -34.07 24.07
N ASP A 267 14.55 -34.44 22.98
CA ASP A 267 13.39 -35.31 22.78
C ASP A 267 12.63 -35.86 24.01
N LYS A 268 11.30 -35.76 23.95
CA LYS A 268 10.39 -36.93 23.95
C LYS A 268 8.95 -36.56 23.64
N GLU A 269 8.41 -37.20 22.61
CA GLU A 269 6.98 -37.42 22.41
C GLU A 269 6.40 -38.27 23.56
N HIS A 270 5.16 -38.02 23.95
CA HIS A 270 4.19 -39.06 24.29
C HIS A 270 2.75 -38.54 24.22
N ILE A 271 1.90 -39.46 23.79
CA ILE A 271 0.47 -39.39 23.44
C ILE A 271 -0.39 -39.87 24.65
N ASN A 272 -1.65 -39.40 24.70
CA ASN A 272 -2.81 -39.83 25.53
C ASN A 272 -2.82 -39.36 27.02
N ASP A 273 -3.93 -39.04 27.68
CA ASP A 273 -5.34 -39.45 27.58
C ASP A 273 -6.30 -38.31 27.99
N GLU A 274 -7.57 -38.49 27.61
CA GLU A 274 -8.76 -37.82 28.14
C GLU A 274 -8.89 -37.95 29.66
N THR A 275 -9.44 -36.95 30.34
CA THR A 275 -10.55 -37.15 31.31
C THR A 275 -11.08 -35.81 31.83
N SER A 276 -12.41 -35.76 31.83
CA SER A 276 -13.33 -34.80 32.42
C SER A 276 -13.00 -34.41 33.86
N PHE A 277 -13.15 -33.12 34.20
CA PHE A 277 -13.72 -32.73 35.50
C PHE A 277 -14.63 -31.52 35.34
N SER A 278 -15.89 -31.76 35.68
CA SER A 278 -16.96 -30.80 35.92
C SER A 278 -16.68 -29.95 37.16
N ASP A 279 -17.04 -28.68 37.12
CA ASP A 279 -17.62 -28.02 38.29
C ASP A 279 -18.70 -27.04 37.84
N SER A 280 -19.90 -27.30 38.34
CA SER A 280 -21.11 -26.48 38.32
C SER A 280 -21.08 -25.64 39.62
N ILE A 281 -21.47 -24.38 39.65
CA ILE A 281 -22.81 -23.84 39.94
C ILE A 281 -22.50 -22.36 40.30
N ASP A 282 -23.10 -21.36 39.67
CA ASP A 282 -24.28 -20.72 40.25
C ASP A 282 -24.85 -19.60 39.38
N SER A 283 -26.18 -19.57 39.41
CA SER A 283 -27.05 -18.70 38.66
C SER A 283 -27.38 -17.43 39.44
N ARG A 284 -27.51 -16.29 38.75
CA ARG A 284 -28.46 -15.24 39.13
C ARG A 284 -28.84 -14.39 37.92
N ARG A 285 -30.09 -14.58 37.49
CA ARG A 285 -30.86 -13.81 36.53
C ARG A 285 -31.01 -12.35 36.98
N LEU A 286 -31.07 -11.44 36.02
CA LEU A 286 -32.01 -10.32 36.03
C LEU A 286 -32.48 -10.06 34.59
N ASN A 287 -33.76 -10.32 34.37
CA ASN A 287 -34.52 -10.10 33.14
C ASN A 287 -34.77 -8.61 32.89
N ARG A 288 -35.03 -8.28 31.62
CA ARG A 288 -36.06 -7.34 31.07
C ARG A 288 -35.50 -6.66 29.81
N GLU A 289 -36.22 -6.48 28.72
CA GLU A 289 -37.56 -6.87 28.27
C GLU A 289 -37.50 -6.71 26.74
N ASP A 290 -38.10 -7.65 26.02
CA ASP A 290 -38.32 -7.58 24.58
C ASP A 290 -39.35 -6.49 24.25
N THR A 291 -39.17 -5.78 23.13
CA THR A 291 -40.29 -5.14 22.43
C THR A 291 -40.15 -5.39 20.94
N ASP A 292 -41.24 -5.94 20.41
CA ASP A 292 -41.39 -6.59 19.12
C ASP A 292 -41.24 -5.68 17.89
N PHE A 293 -40.78 -6.34 16.84
CA PHE A 293 -40.86 -5.94 15.43
C PHE A 293 -42.31 -6.03 14.93
N VAL A 294 -42.70 -5.11 14.05
CA VAL A 294 -43.77 -5.32 13.07
C VAL A 294 -43.10 -5.39 11.69
N ASP A 295 -43.15 -6.58 11.10
CA ASP A 295 -42.77 -6.86 9.72
C ASP A 295 -43.77 -6.26 8.72
N VAL A 296 -43.26 -5.63 7.67
CA VAL A 296 -43.92 -5.57 6.36
C VAL A 296 -42.93 -6.12 5.34
N ASP A 297 -43.37 -7.19 4.71
CA ASP A 297 -42.68 -8.11 3.83
C ASP A 297 -42.27 -7.48 2.48
N SER A 298 -41.03 -7.71 2.06
CA SER A 298 -40.64 -7.74 0.65
C SER A 298 -39.39 -8.61 0.52
N GLY A 299 -39.61 -9.88 0.17
CA GLY A 299 -38.59 -10.91 0.11
C GLY A 299 -37.49 -10.64 -0.91
N TYR A 300 -36.25 -10.56 -0.42
CA TYR A 300 -34.99 -10.95 -1.07
C TYR A 300 -33.90 -10.92 0.00
N HIS A 301 -33.77 -11.97 0.83
CA HIS A 301 -32.76 -11.96 1.88
C HIS A 301 -32.28 -13.35 2.32
N VAL A 302 -31.56 -14.03 1.44
CA VAL A 302 -30.67 -15.15 1.80
C VAL A 302 -29.46 -14.97 0.88
N ASP A 303 -28.49 -14.11 1.20
CA ASP A 303 -27.15 -14.60 1.59
C ASP A 303 -26.22 -13.47 2.13
N LEU A 304 -26.78 -12.34 2.55
CA LEU A 304 -25.98 -11.20 3.05
C LEU A 304 -25.33 -11.42 4.43
N VAL A 305 -25.60 -12.53 5.13
CA VAL A 305 -25.27 -12.68 6.57
C VAL A 305 -23.85 -13.20 6.81
N LYS A 306 -23.29 -14.04 5.93
CA LYS A 306 -21.95 -14.65 6.12
C LYS A 306 -20.80 -13.71 5.73
N THR A 307 -20.96 -12.91 4.68
CA THR A 307 -19.98 -11.89 4.30
C THR A 307 -20.02 -10.67 5.22
N ASN A 308 -21.22 -10.31 5.71
CA ASN A 308 -21.35 -9.26 6.71
C ASN A 308 -20.75 -9.63 8.06
N THR A 309 -20.78 -10.88 8.51
CA THR A 309 -20.27 -11.23 9.85
C THR A 309 -18.75 -11.10 9.96
N VAL A 310 -17.99 -11.48 8.93
CA VAL A 310 -16.52 -11.30 8.90
C VAL A 310 -16.16 -9.83 8.77
N TYR A 311 -16.80 -9.11 7.85
CA TYR A 311 -16.54 -7.68 7.67
C TYR A 311 -16.96 -6.86 8.91
N ARG A 312 -18.13 -7.16 9.49
CA ARG A 312 -18.61 -6.58 10.76
C ARG A 312 -17.72 -6.94 11.94
N ARG A 313 -17.12 -8.15 11.98
CA ARG A 313 -16.10 -8.50 12.99
C ARG A 313 -14.80 -7.72 12.79
N THR A 314 -14.32 -7.52 11.57
CA THR A 314 -13.09 -6.74 11.32
C THR A 314 -13.27 -5.24 11.59
N THR A 315 -14.40 -4.65 11.17
CA THR A 315 -14.71 -3.24 11.46
C THR A 315 -14.99 -3.04 12.94
N LYS A 316 -15.69 -3.97 13.60
CA LYS A 316 -15.87 -3.95 15.05
C LYS A 316 -14.57 -4.22 15.79
N PHE A 317 -13.68 -5.07 15.29
CA PHE A 317 -12.37 -5.29 15.90
C PHE A 317 -11.50 -4.05 15.83
N PHE A 318 -11.43 -3.30 14.73
CA PHE A 318 -10.65 -2.05 14.74
C PHE A 318 -11.41 -0.86 15.37
N ALA A 319 -12.74 -0.94 15.52
CA ALA A 319 -13.51 0.01 16.31
C ALA A 319 -13.42 -0.24 17.82
N ASP A 320 -13.33 -1.51 18.27
CA ASP A 320 -13.34 -1.92 19.68
C ASP A 320 -11.94 -2.38 20.19
N SER A 321 -10.98 -2.70 19.31
CA SER A 321 -9.60 -3.02 19.73
C SER A 321 -8.81 -1.75 20.00
N VAL A 322 -8.42 -1.70 21.27
CA VAL A 322 -7.36 -0.99 21.99
C VAL A 322 -6.04 -0.80 21.20
N VAL A 323 -6.09 -0.18 20.01
CA VAL A 323 -4.93 0.49 19.41
C VAL A 323 -4.91 1.97 19.86
N PHE A 324 -6.04 2.51 20.33
CA PHE A 324 -6.18 3.94 20.67
C PHE A 324 -7.02 4.22 21.92
N ASN A 325 -7.16 3.26 22.85
CA ASN A 325 -7.83 3.52 24.13
C ASN A 325 -6.85 4.18 25.13
N SER A 326 -6.28 5.31 24.71
CA SER A 326 -5.69 6.33 25.57
C SER A 326 -6.51 7.57 25.27
N GLU A 327 -7.16 8.15 26.27
CA GLU A 327 -8.08 9.30 26.18
C GLU A 327 -9.56 8.92 25.96
N LYS A 328 -10.16 8.31 26.99
CA LYS A 328 -11.53 8.67 27.35
C LYS A 328 -11.65 8.83 28.86
N SER A 329 -11.87 10.09 29.26
CA SER A 329 -12.36 10.60 30.54
C SER A 329 -11.74 10.02 31.82
N ARG A 330 -10.75 10.72 32.39
CA ARG A 330 -10.48 10.69 33.83
C ARG A 330 -10.49 12.12 34.36
N SER A 331 -11.40 12.38 35.29
CA SER A 331 -11.50 13.61 36.07
C SER A 331 -10.26 13.83 36.94
N ASP A 332 -9.90 15.10 37.13
CA ASP A 332 -8.62 15.59 37.66
C ASP A 332 -8.28 15.26 39.13
N GLU A 333 -9.11 14.50 39.87
CA GLU A 333 -8.81 14.15 41.27
C GLU A 333 -8.06 12.81 41.46
N ASP A 334 -8.07 11.90 40.47
CA ASP A 334 -7.41 10.58 40.60
C ASP A 334 -5.91 10.57 40.21
N LEU A 335 -5.36 11.72 39.80
CA LEU A 335 -4.00 11.81 39.25
C LEU A 335 -2.88 11.85 40.31
N LYS A 336 -3.21 12.07 41.59
CA LYS A 336 -2.20 12.13 42.67
C LYS A 336 -2.00 10.82 43.43
N SER A 337 -2.94 9.87 43.36
CA SER A 337 -2.84 8.57 44.07
C SER A 337 -2.18 7.46 43.25
N SER A 338 -1.98 7.67 41.94
CA SER A 338 -1.51 6.64 41.01
C SER A 338 -0.02 6.74 40.63
N LEU A 339 0.72 7.72 41.16
CA LEU A 339 2.17 7.91 40.91
C LEU A 339 3.09 6.89 41.63
N SER A 340 2.54 5.93 42.39
CA SER A 340 3.34 4.89 43.08
C SER A 340 3.28 3.48 42.46
N LYS A 341 2.60 3.28 41.32
CA LYS A 341 2.63 1.98 40.62
C LYS A 341 2.93 2.17 39.13
N LYS A 342 4.20 2.42 38.81
CA LYS A 342 4.78 2.03 37.52
C LYS A 342 4.65 0.49 37.39
N ARG A 343 3.52 0.02 36.86
CA ARG A 343 3.46 -1.33 36.27
C ARG A 343 4.34 -1.28 35.03
N GLY A 344 5.59 -1.73 35.19
CA GLY A 344 6.47 -2.01 34.08
C GLY A 344 5.73 -2.89 33.08
N PHE A 345 5.59 -2.39 31.86
CA PHE A 345 5.19 -3.20 30.72
C PHE A 345 6.28 -4.27 30.59
N LYS A 346 6.02 -5.49 31.09
CA LYS A 346 6.83 -6.64 30.73
C LYS A 346 6.77 -6.69 29.21
N THR A 347 7.91 -6.51 28.55
CA THR A 347 8.12 -6.86 27.15
C THR A 347 7.65 -8.29 26.97
N SER A 348 6.40 -8.45 26.54
CA SER A 348 5.82 -9.74 26.24
C SER A 348 6.65 -10.35 25.12
N ILE A 349 7.27 -11.50 25.38
CA ILE A 349 8.00 -12.25 24.37
C ILE A 349 6.99 -12.58 23.26
N LEU A 350 7.15 -11.98 22.09
CA LEU A 350 6.28 -12.23 20.93
C LEU A 350 6.26 -13.73 20.61
N THR A 351 5.07 -14.27 20.40
CA THR A 351 4.89 -15.64 19.91
C THR A 351 5.52 -15.77 18.52
N GLU A 352 6.04 -16.95 18.15
CA GLU A 352 6.63 -17.21 16.82
C GLU A 352 5.67 -16.82 15.67
N LYS A 353 4.37 -17.07 15.82
CA LYS A 353 3.34 -16.64 14.86
C LYS A 353 3.27 -15.11 14.72
N GLN A 354 3.40 -14.38 15.84
CA GLN A 354 3.40 -12.91 15.84
C GLN A 354 4.70 -12.36 15.25
N LYS A 355 5.85 -12.99 15.50
CA LYS A 355 7.12 -12.64 14.83
C LYS A 355 7.03 -12.83 13.32
N LYS A 356 6.49 -13.95 12.85
CA LYS A 356 6.26 -14.22 11.42
C LYS A 356 5.35 -13.16 10.79
N LEU A 357 4.26 -12.79 11.48
CA LEU A 357 3.37 -11.72 11.03
C LEU A 357 4.08 -10.37 10.97
N ALA A 358 4.89 -10.03 11.97
CA ALA A 358 5.66 -8.78 11.98
C ALA A 358 6.72 -8.72 10.86
N ILE A 359 7.34 -9.85 10.52
CA ILE A 359 8.24 -9.97 9.36
C ILE A 359 7.45 -9.76 8.06
N GLN A 360 6.28 -10.39 7.95
CA GLN A 360 5.39 -10.26 6.81
C GLN A 360 4.96 -8.80 6.59
N MET A 361 4.51 -8.12 7.65
CA MET A 361 4.11 -6.70 7.64
C MET A 361 5.24 -5.78 7.19
N ASN A 362 6.46 -6.05 7.64
CA ASN A 362 7.63 -5.22 7.37
C ASN A 362 8.43 -5.63 6.11
N ARG A 363 7.88 -6.51 5.26
CA ARG A 363 8.60 -7.05 4.09
C ARG A 363 9.20 -5.95 3.21
N PHE A 364 8.40 -4.93 2.88
CA PHE A 364 8.81 -3.78 2.05
C PHE A 364 9.32 -2.59 2.86
N HIS A 365 9.39 -2.72 4.19
CA HIS A 365 10.00 -1.72 5.06
C HIS A 365 11.50 -2.01 5.29
N ARG A 366 11.89 -3.28 5.25
CA ARG A 366 13.28 -3.71 5.45
C ARG A 366 14.09 -3.59 4.17
N LYS A 367 15.27 -2.98 4.28
CA LYS A 367 16.21 -2.90 3.16
C LYS A 367 16.77 -4.29 2.82
N VAL A 368 16.68 -4.65 1.54
CA VAL A 368 17.29 -5.85 0.98
C VAL A 368 18.67 -5.48 0.44
N LYS A 369 19.72 -6.14 0.94
CA LYS A 369 21.09 -5.94 0.47
C LYS A 369 21.31 -6.74 -0.82
N ASN A 370 21.96 -6.13 -1.82
CA ASN A 370 22.29 -6.76 -3.10
C ASN A 370 21.07 -7.34 -3.85
N GLY A 371 19.92 -6.68 -3.73
CA GLY A 371 18.70 -7.17 -4.37
C GLY A 371 18.78 -7.17 -5.90
N VAL A 372 17.91 -7.95 -6.54
CA VAL A 372 17.78 -8.02 -8.00
C VAL A 372 16.36 -7.62 -8.41
N ILE A 373 16.27 -6.64 -9.30
CA ILE A 373 15.02 -6.21 -9.92
C ILE A 373 15.02 -6.60 -11.39
N ASP A 374 14.05 -7.40 -11.78
CA ASP A 374 13.85 -7.81 -13.17
C ASP A 374 12.71 -7.00 -13.78
N VAL A 375 13.00 -6.29 -14.86
CA VAL A 375 12.01 -5.46 -15.57
C VAL A 375 11.70 -6.08 -16.91
N TRP A 376 10.45 -6.49 -17.09
CA TRP A 376 9.90 -7.05 -18.32
C TRP A 376 9.12 -5.98 -19.07
N TRP A 377 9.84 -5.24 -19.92
CA TRP A 377 9.29 -4.18 -20.74
C TRP A 377 8.81 -4.77 -22.07
N LEU A 378 7.55 -5.20 -22.09
CA LEU A 378 6.96 -5.96 -23.19
C LEU A 378 6.22 -5.08 -24.20
N TYR A 379 5.78 -3.89 -23.78
CA TYR A 379 5.11 -2.91 -24.62
C TYR A 379 5.55 -1.52 -24.21
N ASP A 380 5.52 -0.58 -25.16
CA ASP A 380 5.70 0.81 -24.84
C ASP A 380 4.51 1.34 -24.02
N ASP A 381 4.82 1.81 -22.81
CA ASP A 381 3.88 2.29 -21.81
C ASP A 381 4.20 3.72 -21.37
N GLY A 382 4.98 4.45 -22.16
CA GLY A 382 5.48 5.79 -21.82
C GLY A 382 6.68 5.79 -20.88
N GLY A 383 7.21 4.61 -20.53
CA GLY A 383 8.44 4.46 -19.73
C GLY A 383 8.22 4.32 -18.22
N VAL A 384 6.97 4.29 -17.76
CA VAL A 384 6.65 4.11 -16.32
C VAL A 384 7.16 2.77 -15.79
N THR A 385 7.08 1.71 -16.59
CA THR A 385 7.61 0.37 -16.27
C THR A 385 9.12 0.39 -16.01
N LEU A 386 9.88 1.33 -16.59
CA LEU A 386 11.32 1.50 -16.34
C LEU A 386 11.60 2.48 -15.19
N LEU A 387 10.79 3.55 -15.08
CA LEU A 387 10.97 4.57 -14.06
C LEU A 387 10.74 4.03 -12.63
N ILE A 388 9.68 3.26 -12.40
CA ILE A 388 9.36 2.76 -11.05
C ILE A 388 10.50 1.90 -10.46
N PRO A 389 11.03 0.88 -11.17
CA PRO A 389 12.22 0.15 -10.74
C PRO A 389 13.43 1.03 -10.43
N HIS A 390 13.67 2.06 -11.26
CA HIS A 390 14.77 2.99 -11.03
C HIS A 390 14.58 3.77 -9.72
N LEU A 391 13.37 4.26 -9.44
CA LEU A 391 13.06 4.96 -8.18
C LEU A 391 13.22 4.07 -6.95
N LEU A 392 12.91 2.78 -7.07
CA LEU A 392 13.08 1.78 -6.02
C LEU A 392 14.56 1.46 -5.70
N ARG A 393 15.50 1.84 -6.58
CA ARG A 393 16.95 1.71 -6.33
C ARG A 393 17.58 2.92 -5.66
N LEU A 394 16.93 4.07 -5.75
CA LEU A 394 17.42 5.31 -5.14
C LEU A 394 17.39 5.22 -3.59
N PRO A 395 18.18 6.05 -2.88
CA PRO A 395 18.26 6.02 -1.42
C PRO A 395 16.90 6.07 -0.72
N LYS A 396 16.83 5.49 0.48
CA LYS A 396 15.63 5.32 1.33
C LYS A 396 14.60 4.30 0.84
N ALA A 397 14.73 3.75 -0.37
CA ALA A 397 13.87 2.63 -0.80
C ALA A 397 14.35 1.31 -0.20
N TYR A 398 13.47 0.30 -0.18
CA TYR A 398 13.81 -1.02 0.34
C TYR A 398 14.76 -1.83 -0.57
N LEU A 399 14.86 -1.46 -1.86
CA LEU A 399 15.78 -2.07 -2.85
C LEU A 399 16.92 -1.12 -3.23
N GLU A 400 17.38 -0.33 -2.27
CA GLU A 400 18.49 0.61 -2.46
C GLU A 400 19.73 -0.11 -3.01
N GLY A 401 20.25 0.37 -4.15
CA GLY A 401 21.43 -0.21 -4.81
C GLY A 401 21.20 -1.58 -5.48
N ALA A 402 19.95 -2.05 -5.62
CA ALA A 402 19.66 -3.31 -6.30
C ALA A 402 20.16 -3.33 -7.76
N LYS A 403 20.47 -4.52 -8.29
CA LYS A 403 20.87 -4.71 -9.69
C LYS A 403 19.61 -4.74 -10.57
N LEU A 404 19.59 -3.92 -11.62
CA LEU A 404 18.48 -3.85 -12.55
C LEU A 404 18.78 -4.69 -13.79
N ARG A 405 17.98 -5.72 -14.08
CA ARG A 405 18.06 -6.51 -15.32
C ARG A 405 16.83 -6.20 -16.17
N VAL A 406 17.04 -5.82 -17.42
CA VAL A 406 15.95 -5.39 -18.31
C VAL A 406 15.74 -6.46 -19.37
N PHE A 407 14.52 -6.94 -19.51
CA PHE A 407 14.06 -7.90 -20.50
C PHE A 407 13.11 -7.20 -21.46
N THR A 408 13.41 -7.22 -22.74
CA THR A 408 12.57 -6.63 -23.79
C THR A 408 12.17 -7.67 -24.83
N GLN A 409 11.04 -7.45 -25.49
CA GLN A 409 10.62 -8.29 -26.61
C GLN A 409 11.41 -7.92 -27.88
N ALA A 410 11.86 -8.92 -28.65
CA ALA A 410 12.44 -8.68 -29.97
C ALA A 410 11.37 -8.28 -30.99
N SER A 411 11.68 -7.33 -31.87
CA SER A 411 10.82 -7.00 -33.01
C SER A 411 10.80 -8.14 -34.04
N SER A 412 11.95 -8.79 -34.22
CA SER A 412 12.15 -9.97 -35.08
C SER A 412 13.36 -10.77 -34.59
N GLU A 413 13.37 -12.08 -34.82
CA GLU A 413 14.48 -12.96 -34.41
C GLU A 413 15.83 -12.53 -35.02
N ALA A 414 15.79 -12.02 -36.26
CA ALA A 414 16.99 -11.52 -36.96
C ALA A 414 17.52 -10.19 -36.40
N CYS A 415 16.69 -9.41 -35.69
CA CYS A 415 17.02 -8.05 -35.24
C CYS A 415 17.46 -7.97 -33.78
N THR A 416 17.61 -9.10 -33.08
CA THR A 416 17.94 -9.16 -31.65
C THR A 416 19.15 -8.29 -31.26
N LYS A 417 20.27 -8.38 -31.98
CA LYS A 417 21.46 -7.55 -31.68
C LYS A 417 21.24 -6.04 -31.88
N ALA A 418 20.39 -5.66 -32.84
CA ALA A 418 20.09 -4.26 -33.11
C ALA A 418 19.17 -3.69 -32.03
N ASP A 419 18.12 -4.44 -31.66
CA ASP A 419 17.21 -4.09 -30.57
C ASP A 419 17.96 -3.96 -29.24
N GLU A 420 19.00 -4.77 -29.01
CA GLU A 420 19.81 -4.74 -27.77
C GLU A 420 20.58 -3.42 -27.67
N ARG A 421 21.25 -3.04 -28.78
CA ARG A 421 21.99 -1.77 -28.87
C ARG A 421 21.05 -0.57 -28.73
N ASN A 422 19.88 -0.62 -29.36
CA ASN A 422 18.88 0.44 -29.26
C ASN A 422 18.37 0.60 -27.83
N MET A 423 18.09 -0.51 -27.14
CA MET A 423 17.65 -0.49 -25.76
C MET A 423 18.75 0.00 -24.80
N ALA A 424 19.99 -0.46 -24.98
CA ALA A 424 21.15 0.01 -24.23
C ALA A 424 21.36 1.53 -24.40
N ALA A 425 21.27 2.02 -25.65
CA ALA A 425 21.38 3.44 -25.95
C ALA A 425 20.24 4.24 -25.29
N MET A 426 19.01 3.72 -25.28
CA MET A 426 17.87 4.34 -24.62
C MET A 426 18.07 4.44 -23.10
N LEU A 427 18.47 3.36 -22.44
CA LEU A 427 18.72 3.33 -20.99
C LEU A 427 19.86 4.27 -20.59
N SER A 428 20.94 4.30 -21.38
CA SER A 428 22.06 5.22 -21.19
C SER A 428 21.62 6.69 -21.29
N LYS A 429 20.79 7.03 -22.28
CA LYS A 429 20.22 8.38 -22.43
C LYS A 429 19.36 8.78 -21.23
N PHE A 430 18.61 7.84 -20.67
CA PHE A 430 17.81 8.07 -19.47
C PHE A 430 18.60 7.98 -18.16
N ARG A 431 19.93 7.75 -18.23
CA ARG A 431 20.82 7.58 -17.08
C ARG A 431 20.33 6.49 -16.12
N ILE A 432 19.66 5.48 -16.67
CA ILE A 432 19.24 4.31 -15.91
C ILE A 432 20.37 3.31 -16.01
N GLU A 433 21.16 3.21 -14.94
CA GLU A 433 22.16 2.16 -14.83
C GLU A 433 21.48 0.79 -14.83
N TYR A 434 22.03 -0.18 -15.54
CA TYR A 434 21.53 -1.54 -15.58
C TYR A 434 22.69 -2.53 -15.48
N ALA A 435 22.40 -3.73 -14.99
CA ALA A 435 23.37 -4.81 -14.90
C ALA A 435 23.40 -5.64 -16.19
N ASP A 436 22.24 -5.87 -16.81
CA ASP A 436 22.10 -6.70 -18.00
C ASP A 436 20.85 -6.28 -18.80
N VAL A 437 20.91 -6.36 -20.13
CA VAL A 437 19.78 -6.17 -21.05
C VAL A 437 19.65 -7.43 -21.89
N ARG A 438 18.50 -8.09 -21.79
CA ARG A 438 18.22 -9.34 -22.52
C ARG A 438 17.02 -9.17 -23.42
N ILE A 439 17.14 -9.74 -24.61
CA ILE A 439 16.08 -9.71 -25.61
C ILE A 439 15.45 -11.07 -25.75
N ILE A 440 14.13 -11.10 -25.68
CA ILE A 440 13.31 -12.30 -25.72
C ILE A 440 12.64 -12.37 -27.09
N PRO A 441 13.14 -13.23 -28.01
CA PRO A 441 12.51 -13.45 -29.31
C PRO A 441 11.21 -14.25 -29.23
N ASP A 442 11.07 -15.09 -28.21
CA ASP A 442 10.13 -16.22 -28.24
C ASP A 442 8.81 -15.99 -27.48
N ILE A 443 8.44 -14.74 -27.17
CA ILE A 443 7.22 -14.47 -26.40
C ILE A 443 5.93 -14.70 -27.20
N SER A 444 6.01 -14.61 -28.52
CA SER A 444 4.89 -14.86 -29.43
C SER A 444 4.79 -16.32 -29.88
N ARG A 445 5.80 -17.15 -29.57
CA ARG A 445 5.77 -18.59 -29.86
C ARG A 445 4.75 -19.27 -28.94
N PRO A 446 4.14 -20.38 -29.39
CA PRO A 446 3.29 -21.16 -28.49
C PRO A 446 4.12 -21.66 -27.28
N PRO A 447 3.48 -21.80 -26.11
CA PRO A 447 4.09 -22.45 -24.94
C PRO A 447 4.66 -23.83 -25.29
N SER A 448 5.73 -24.25 -24.59
CA SER A 448 6.41 -25.53 -24.83
C SER A 448 5.46 -26.71 -24.66
N GLN A 449 5.64 -27.80 -25.41
CA GLN A 449 4.81 -29.02 -25.24
C GLN A 449 4.86 -29.56 -23.81
N ALA A 450 5.98 -29.43 -23.08
CA ALA A 450 6.05 -29.83 -21.67
C ALA A 450 5.24 -28.90 -20.74
N THR A 451 5.19 -27.60 -21.05
CA THR A 451 4.33 -26.67 -20.32
C THR A 451 2.89 -26.86 -20.71
N LEU A 452 2.60 -27.07 -21.99
CA LEU A 452 1.32 -27.50 -22.47
C LEU A 452 0.96 -28.84 -21.83
N ASP A 453 1.86 -29.75 -21.53
CA ASP A 453 1.50 -30.98 -20.79
C ASP A 453 1.29 -30.71 -19.30
N LEU A 454 1.97 -29.71 -18.73
CA LEU A 454 1.76 -29.22 -17.35
C LEU A 454 0.48 -28.36 -17.20
N PHE A 455 0.05 -27.66 -18.27
CA PHE A 455 -1.05 -26.68 -18.31
C PHE A 455 -2.28 -27.14 -19.11
N LEU A 456 -2.11 -27.88 -20.22
CA LEU A 456 -3.15 -28.57 -21.00
C LEU A 456 -3.54 -29.92 -20.39
N LYS A 457 -2.75 -30.55 -19.50
CA LYS A 457 -3.37 -31.50 -18.54
C LYS A 457 -3.99 -30.73 -17.38
N ILE A 458 -5.09 -30.04 -17.67
CA ILE A 458 -6.35 -30.05 -16.87
C ILE A 458 -6.29 -29.54 -15.41
N ARG A 459 -5.14 -29.24 -14.80
CA ARG A 459 -5.10 -28.78 -13.39
C ARG A 459 -4.99 -27.27 -13.29
N ASP A 460 -3.82 -26.65 -13.39
CA ASP A 460 -3.70 -25.27 -12.89
C ASP A 460 -4.59 -24.19 -13.55
N PHE A 461 -4.63 -24.08 -14.89
CA PHE A 461 -5.44 -23.01 -15.54
C PHE A 461 -6.92 -23.35 -15.59
N GLU A 462 -7.25 -24.61 -15.90
CA GLU A 462 -8.65 -25.08 -15.91
C GLU A 462 -9.26 -25.06 -14.50
N GLU A 463 -8.53 -25.46 -13.46
CA GLU A 463 -8.93 -25.34 -12.04
C GLU A 463 -9.12 -23.89 -11.62
N ILE A 464 -8.30 -22.96 -12.16
CA ILE A 464 -8.47 -21.53 -11.88
C ILE A 464 -9.79 -21.00 -12.45
N ILE A 465 -10.17 -21.41 -13.66
CA ILE A 465 -11.38 -20.91 -14.34
C ILE A 465 -12.64 -21.69 -13.98
N GLU A 466 -12.54 -22.94 -13.55
CA GLU A 466 -13.67 -23.85 -13.29
C GLU A 466 -14.75 -23.23 -12.38
N PRO A 467 -14.41 -22.56 -11.26
CA PRO A 467 -15.42 -21.96 -10.38
C PRO A 467 -16.20 -20.80 -11.01
N MET A 468 -15.71 -20.25 -12.12
CA MET A 468 -16.21 -19.05 -12.80
C MET A 468 -16.62 -19.32 -14.25
N ARG A 469 -16.64 -20.60 -14.68
CA ARG A 469 -17.05 -21.01 -16.02
C ARG A 469 -18.56 -21.19 -16.07
N ALA A 470 -19.18 -20.70 -17.14
CA ALA A 470 -20.60 -20.89 -17.37
C ALA A 470 -20.89 -22.39 -17.58
N ARG A 471 -21.92 -22.90 -16.89
CA ARG A 471 -22.50 -24.22 -17.17
C ARG A 471 -23.60 -24.07 -18.21
N GLU A 472 -23.97 -25.15 -18.90
CA GLU A 472 -24.93 -25.11 -20.03
C GLU A 472 -26.28 -24.41 -19.72
N ASN A 473 -26.68 -24.36 -18.44
CA ASN A 473 -27.92 -23.72 -17.99
C ASN A 473 -27.71 -22.38 -17.24
N ASP A 474 -26.48 -21.85 -17.18
CA ASP A 474 -26.14 -20.69 -16.34
C ASP A 474 -25.83 -19.45 -17.20
N SER A 475 -26.86 -18.62 -17.43
CA SER A 475 -26.79 -17.40 -18.26
C SER A 475 -26.32 -16.15 -17.50
N ARG A 476 -25.71 -16.31 -16.32
CA ARG A 476 -25.28 -15.17 -15.50
C ARG A 476 -24.21 -14.35 -16.23
N LEU A 477 -24.49 -13.05 -16.38
CA LEU A 477 -23.59 -12.11 -17.03
C LEU A 477 -22.23 -12.05 -16.31
N GLY A 478 -21.14 -12.25 -17.06
CA GLY A 478 -19.77 -12.16 -16.56
C GLY A 478 -19.09 -13.50 -16.23
N LEU A 479 -19.78 -14.63 -16.33
CA LEU A 479 -19.15 -15.95 -16.31
C LEU A 479 -18.36 -16.20 -17.61
N ILE A 480 -17.33 -17.05 -17.54
CA ILE A 480 -16.48 -17.37 -18.69
C ILE A 480 -17.21 -18.36 -19.59
N THR A 481 -17.44 -17.99 -20.86
CA THR A 481 -18.05 -18.87 -21.86
C THR A 481 -17.00 -19.56 -22.72
N ASP A 482 -17.37 -20.67 -23.37
CA ASP A 482 -16.47 -21.36 -24.31
C ASP A 482 -16.17 -20.52 -25.56
N PHE A 483 -17.07 -19.61 -25.91
CA PHE A 483 -16.83 -18.58 -26.91
C PHE A 483 -15.73 -17.60 -26.48
N ASP A 484 -15.71 -17.16 -25.21
CA ASP A 484 -14.64 -16.29 -24.69
C ASP A 484 -13.27 -16.98 -24.76
N LEU A 485 -13.22 -18.28 -24.42
CA LEU A 485 -11.99 -19.07 -24.44
C LEU A 485 -11.47 -19.28 -25.87
N SER A 486 -12.36 -19.62 -26.81
CA SER A 486 -11.98 -19.84 -28.21
C SER A 486 -11.57 -18.53 -28.90
N SER A 487 -12.31 -17.43 -28.67
CA SER A 487 -12.01 -16.12 -29.27
C SER A 487 -10.68 -15.53 -28.76
N GLN A 488 -10.33 -15.76 -27.48
CA GLN A 488 -9.11 -15.20 -26.89
C GLN A 488 -7.94 -16.19 -26.77
N LYS A 489 -8.00 -17.34 -27.45
CA LYS A 489 -6.99 -18.43 -27.36
C LYS A 489 -5.55 -17.95 -27.54
N CYS A 490 -5.29 -17.13 -28.56
CA CYS A 490 -3.95 -16.60 -28.84
C CYS A 490 -3.41 -15.74 -27.68
N ARG A 491 -4.27 -14.94 -27.04
CA ARG A 491 -3.89 -14.14 -25.87
C ARG A 491 -3.60 -15.02 -24.68
N THR A 492 -4.46 -16.00 -24.40
CA THR A 492 -4.24 -16.97 -23.32
C THR A 492 -2.87 -17.65 -23.48
N PHE A 493 -2.54 -18.13 -24.69
CA PHE A 493 -1.24 -18.75 -24.96
C PHE A 493 -0.06 -17.80 -24.76
N ARG A 494 -0.19 -16.53 -25.16
CA ARG A 494 0.85 -15.53 -24.89
C ARG A 494 1.08 -15.31 -23.39
N GLN A 495 0.03 -15.27 -22.57
CA GLN A 495 0.17 -15.11 -21.11
C GLN A 495 0.80 -16.35 -20.46
N LEU A 496 0.44 -17.55 -20.92
CA LEU A 496 1.08 -18.80 -20.48
C LEU A 496 2.56 -18.86 -20.87
N ARG A 497 2.90 -18.51 -22.12
CA ARG A 497 4.30 -18.41 -22.56
C ARG A 497 5.07 -17.39 -21.74
N THR A 498 4.46 -16.25 -21.41
CA THR A 498 5.08 -15.23 -20.55
C THR A 498 5.39 -15.80 -19.17
N LYS A 499 4.48 -16.60 -18.59
CA LYS A 499 4.71 -17.29 -17.31
C LYS A 499 5.96 -18.18 -17.36
N GLU A 500 6.10 -19.01 -18.39
CA GLU A 500 7.26 -19.89 -18.55
C GLU A 500 8.57 -19.11 -18.52
N LEU A 501 8.61 -18.04 -19.31
CA LEU A 501 9.79 -17.20 -19.46
C LEU A 501 10.12 -16.48 -18.14
N LEU A 502 9.10 -16.01 -17.41
CA LEU A 502 9.26 -15.45 -16.06
C LEU A 502 9.84 -16.46 -15.08
N GLN A 503 9.36 -17.70 -15.10
CA GLN A 503 9.89 -18.77 -14.24
C GLN A 503 11.34 -19.13 -14.61
N GLN A 504 11.66 -19.18 -15.89
CA GLN A 504 13.01 -19.52 -16.36
C GLN A 504 14.06 -18.46 -15.99
N HIS A 505 13.72 -17.17 -16.10
CA HIS A 505 14.71 -16.10 -15.95
C HIS A 505 14.62 -15.31 -14.63
N SER A 506 13.46 -15.29 -13.98
CA SER A 506 13.16 -14.37 -12.88
C SER A 506 12.73 -15.04 -11.56
N SER A 507 12.86 -16.37 -11.43
CA SER A 507 12.50 -17.09 -10.18
C SER A 507 13.29 -16.62 -8.94
N ASN A 508 14.52 -16.13 -9.12
CA ASN A 508 15.40 -15.69 -8.02
C ASN A 508 15.40 -14.16 -7.81
N ALA A 509 14.51 -13.41 -8.47
CA ALA A 509 14.44 -11.95 -8.32
C ALA A 509 13.75 -11.55 -7.01
N ASP A 510 14.12 -10.41 -6.44
CA ASP A 510 13.45 -9.84 -5.25
C ASP A 510 12.17 -9.08 -5.63
N LEU A 511 12.14 -8.54 -6.84
CA LEU A 511 10.98 -7.88 -7.44
C LEU A 511 10.99 -8.09 -8.95
N ILE A 512 9.84 -8.49 -9.48
CA ILE A 512 9.60 -8.54 -10.93
C ILE A 512 8.67 -7.38 -11.26
N VAL A 513 9.04 -6.54 -12.22
CA VAL A 513 8.17 -5.49 -12.75
C VAL A 513 7.85 -5.84 -14.20
N ILE A 514 6.57 -6.02 -14.53
CA ILE A 514 6.14 -6.44 -15.87
C ILE A 514 5.06 -5.50 -16.41
N THR A 515 5.05 -5.27 -17.72
CA THR A 515 4.00 -4.49 -18.36
C THR A 515 2.63 -5.16 -18.20
N LEU A 516 1.65 -4.45 -17.62
CA LEU A 516 0.28 -4.94 -17.41
C LEU A 516 -0.46 -5.08 -18.75
N PRO A 517 -1.01 -6.26 -19.08
CA PRO A 517 -1.89 -6.42 -20.24
C PRO A 517 -3.15 -5.56 -20.08
N VAL A 518 -3.58 -4.83 -21.11
CA VAL A 518 -4.79 -3.99 -21.01
C VAL A 518 -6.06 -4.82 -21.20
N PRO A 519 -7.04 -4.72 -20.28
CA PRO A 519 -8.34 -5.31 -20.46
C PRO A 519 -9.14 -4.50 -21.49
N ARG A 520 -9.18 -4.95 -22.75
CA ARG A 520 -10.10 -4.36 -23.75
C ARG A 520 -11.56 -4.59 -23.32
N LEU A 521 -12.47 -3.70 -23.75
CA LEU A 521 -13.88 -3.74 -23.35
C LEU A 521 -14.55 -5.09 -23.64
N GLU A 522 -14.21 -5.70 -24.78
CA GLU A 522 -14.71 -7.01 -25.23
C GLU A 522 -14.25 -8.20 -24.37
N ILE A 523 -13.26 -8.01 -23.50
CA ILE A 523 -12.69 -9.11 -22.72
C ILE A 523 -13.52 -9.31 -21.46
N ASN A 524 -13.96 -10.55 -21.27
CA ASN A 524 -14.59 -11.03 -20.05
C ASN A 524 -13.67 -10.77 -18.84
N SER A 525 -14.21 -10.09 -17.83
CA SER A 525 -13.46 -9.67 -16.64
C SER A 525 -12.87 -10.86 -15.86
N CYS A 526 -13.59 -11.97 -15.77
CA CYS A 526 -13.12 -13.18 -15.07
C CYS A 526 -11.96 -13.85 -15.83
N LEU A 527 -12.05 -13.91 -17.16
CA LEU A 527 -10.97 -14.44 -18.00
C LEU A 527 -9.71 -13.57 -17.91
N TYR A 528 -9.87 -12.25 -17.92
CA TYR A 528 -8.76 -11.32 -17.72
C TYR A 528 -8.09 -11.53 -16.36
N MET A 529 -8.86 -11.72 -15.29
CA MET A 529 -8.35 -12.00 -13.96
C MET A 529 -7.61 -13.35 -13.91
N ALA A 530 -8.14 -14.38 -14.58
CA ALA A 530 -7.47 -15.68 -14.74
C ALA A 530 -6.11 -15.57 -15.42
N TRP A 531 -5.96 -14.70 -16.43
CA TRP A 531 -4.68 -14.45 -17.07
C TRP A 531 -3.65 -13.81 -16.14
N LEU A 532 -4.05 -12.76 -15.40
CA LEU A 532 -3.16 -12.10 -14.45
C LEU A 532 -2.72 -13.07 -13.34
N ASP A 533 -3.64 -13.92 -12.86
CA ASP A 533 -3.31 -14.91 -11.84
C ASP A 533 -2.37 -15.99 -12.39
N SER A 534 -2.71 -16.59 -13.52
CA SER A 534 -1.92 -17.65 -14.15
C SER A 534 -0.49 -17.18 -14.41
N MET A 535 -0.32 -15.98 -14.98
CA MET A 535 0.99 -15.40 -15.29
C MET A 535 1.86 -15.14 -14.06
N THR A 536 1.27 -14.76 -12.93
CA THR A 536 2.02 -14.29 -11.75
C THR A 536 2.05 -15.27 -10.56
N ARG A 537 1.33 -16.39 -10.64
CA ARG A 537 1.26 -17.41 -9.58
C ARG A 537 2.56 -18.19 -9.46
N GLY A 538 3.07 -18.30 -8.23
CA GLY A 538 4.31 -19.02 -7.92
C GLY A 538 5.59 -18.22 -8.17
N LEU A 539 5.48 -16.92 -8.44
CA LEU A 539 6.63 -16.03 -8.60
C LEU A 539 6.91 -15.22 -7.32
N PRO A 540 8.12 -14.62 -7.20
CA PRO A 540 8.39 -13.56 -6.23
C PRO A 540 7.40 -12.38 -6.36
N PRO A 541 7.48 -11.34 -5.51
CA PRO A 541 6.62 -10.16 -5.64
C PRO A 541 6.64 -9.61 -7.08
N VAL A 542 5.46 -9.51 -7.68
CA VAL A 542 5.29 -9.02 -9.06
C VAL A 542 4.51 -7.72 -9.04
N LEU A 543 5.09 -6.67 -9.60
CA LEU A 543 4.39 -5.43 -9.89
C LEU A 543 4.05 -5.39 -11.38
N MET A 544 2.76 -5.50 -11.69
CA MET A 544 2.26 -5.30 -13.05
C MET A 544 1.95 -3.82 -13.24
N VAL A 545 2.62 -3.13 -14.16
CA VAL A 545 2.45 -1.68 -14.36
C VAL A 545 2.14 -1.37 -15.82
N ARG A 546 1.30 -0.37 -16.05
CA ARG A 546 1.21 0.28 -17.35
C ARG A 546 0.97 1.77 -17.16
N GLY A 547 1.78 2.59 -17.81
CA GLY A 547 1.55 4.03 -17.89
C GLY A 547 0.40 4.42 -18.83
N ASN A 548 0.04 5.69 -18.82
CA ASN A 548 -1.01 6.27 -19.67
C ASN A 548 -0.50 6.66 -21.08
N GLN A 549 0.61 6.05 -21.54
CA GLN A 549 1.26 6.32 -22.84
C GLN A 549 1.84 7.73 -23.01
N THR A 550 1.65 8.63 -22.05
CA THR A 550 2.38 9.90 -22.04
C THR A 550 3.85 9.62 -21.74
N SER A 551 4.76 10.24 -22.51
CA SER A 551 6.19 10.00 -22.34
C SER A 551 6.67 10.56 -21.00
N VAL A 552 7.00 9.67 -20.09
CA VAL A 552 7.55 9.98 -18.76
C VAL A 552 9.08 10.09 -18.82
N LEU A 553 9.68 9.41 -19.78
CA LEU A 553 11.10 9.47 -20.09
C LEU A 553 11.25 10.27 -21.39
N THR A 554 11.83 11.47 -21.31
CA THR A 554 12.02 12.31 -22.51
C THR A 554 13.47 12.71 -22.71
N PHE A 555 13.82 12.84 -23.98
CA PHE A 555 15.18 13.13 -24.42
C PHE A 555 15.62 14.53 -23.97
N TYR A 556 16.88 14.64 -23.54
CA TYR A 556 17.57 15.94 -23.60
C TYR A 556 17.92 16.17 -25.06
N SER A 557 17.37 17.23 -25.67
CA SER A 557 17.95 17.86 -26.86
C SER A 557 19.19 18.63 -26.46
#